data_AF-A0A6A5W3R4-F1
#
_entry.id   AF-A0A6A5W3R4-F1
#
_cell.length_a   1.000
_cell.length_b   1.000
_cell.length_c   1.000
_cell.angle_alpha   90.00
_cell.angle_beta   90.00
_cell.angle_gamma   90.00
#
_symmetry.space_group_name_H-M   'P 1'
#
loop_
_entity.id
_entity.type
_entity.pdbx_description
1 polymer ?
#
loop_
_entity_poly.entity_id
_entity_poly.type
_entity_poly.pdbx_seq_one_letter_code
_entity_poly.pdbx_strand_id
1 'polypeptide(L)'
;MATDYVHATSTYPATFGQFASEDFMIGGGVAIFHIATGRVVICKTTDRQGRTFYFLPKGRRDAGEESGKGAEREGYEESGYRNRLLPLPTKHRQPQAHPRITAPSMTAEPVWTQMLSMRHGSIQYIFYWYIAETLPPDLDADHVHSTDEAYKPPPPFPLSGLTLMDRVRMEPEGYEPVKHEGTGVDEDEQKYESWLVKWEEAVVKLGRGGVEASVVERGWRGIEKRFAMEEENSVDKEEA
;
A
#
# COMPACT_ATOMS: atom_id res chain seq x y z
N MET A 1 -10.28 47.21 2.83
CA MET A 1 -9.29 46.71 1.87
C MET A 1 -9.72 45.31 1.48
N ALA A 2 -10.18 45.13 0.25
CA ALA A 2 -10.58 43.82 -0.26
C ALA A 2 -9.30 43.06 -0.66
N THR A 3 -9.08 41.89 -0.08
CA THR A 3 -8.00 40.98 -0.47
C THR A 3 -8.38 40.33 -1.78
N ASP A 4 -7.67 40.69 -2.85
CA ASP A 4 -7.76 40.04 -4.15
C ASP A 4 -7.34 38.56 -4.00
N TYR A 5 -8.34 37.67 -4.00
CA TYR A 5 -8.12 36.24 -4.16
C TYR A 5 -7.72 36.00 -5.60
N VAL A 6 -6.42 35.89 -5.84
CA VAL A 6 -5.90 35.41 -7.12
C VAL A 6 -6.28 33.95 -7.24
N HIS A 7 -7.34 33.65 -7.99
CA HIS A 7 -7.62 32.30 -8.44
C HIS A 7 -6.43 31.83 -9.27
N ALA A 8 -5.56 31.03 -8.66
CA ALA A 8 -4.54 30.29 -9.39
C ALA A 8 -5.26 29.33 -10.34
N THR A 9 -5.49 29.77 -11.58
CA THR A 9 -5.92 28.91 -12.68
C THR A 9 -4.78 27.94 -12.96
N SER A 10 -5.06 26.64 -12.84
CA SER A 10 -4.12 25.59 -13.23
C SER A 10 -3.65 25.86 -14.65
N THR A 11 -2.33 25.96 -14.85
CA THR A 11 -1.70 26.13 -16.17
C THR A 11 -1.76 24.85 -17.01
N TYR A 12 -2.17 23.74 -16.41
CA TYR A 12 -2.45 22.49 -17.09
C TYR A 12 -3.95 22.34 -17.33
N PRO A 13 -4.39 22.06 -18.58
CA PRO A 13 -5.79 21.78 -18.85
C PRO A 13 -6.21 20.56 -18.03
N ALA A 14 -7.40 20.62 -17.43
CA ALA A 14 -7.95 19.48 -16.73
C ALA A 14 -8.07 18.30 -17.70
N THR A 15 -7.53 17.14 -17.32
CA THR A 15 -7.75 15.91 -18.09
C THR A 15 -9.19 15.47 -17.85
N PHE A 16 -10.02 15.56 -18.88
CA PHE A 16 -11.41 15.11 -18.86
C PHE A 16 -11.53 13.82 -19.67
N GLY A 17 -11.81 12.71 -19.00
CA GLY A 17 -12.09 11.41 -19.62
C GLY A 17 -13.46 10.90 -19.17
N GLN A 18 -14.24 10.37 -20.11
CA GLN A 18 -15.53 9.74 -19.83
C GLN A 18 -15.49 8.32 -20.33
N PHE A 19 -15.89 7.38 -19.47
CA PHE A 19 -15.91 5.95 -19.78
C PHE A 19 -17.23 5.40 -19.27
N ALA A 20 -17.82 4.47 -20.02
CA ALA A 20 -18.94 3.70 -19.51
C ALA A 20 -18.46 2.81 -18.36
N SER A 21 -19.32 2.52 -17.38
CA SER A 21 -18.90 1.78 -16.19
C SER A 21 -18.45 0.35 -16.52
N GLU A 22 -19.02 -0.25 -17.57
CA GLU A 22 -18.65 -1.55 -18.13
C GLU A 22 -17.25 -1.55 -18.78
N ASP A 23 -16.75 -0.37 -19.16
CA ASP A 23 -15.43 -0.15 -19.75
C ASP A 23 -14.44 0.41 -18.72
N PHE A 24 -14.78 0.35 -17.43
CA PHE A 24 -13.98 0.89 -16.34
C PHE A 24 -13.57 -0.18 -15.34
N MET A 25 -12.26 -0.28 -15.09
CA MET A 25 -11.69 -1.18 -14.09
C MET A 25 -11.07 -0.37 -12.94
N ILE A 26 -11.12 -0.93 -11.74
CA ILE A 26 -10.46 -0.41 -10.53
C ILE A 26 -9.53 -1.50 -9.99
N GLY A 27 -8.30 -1.12 -9.69
CA GLY A 27 -7.27 -2.02 -9.19
C GLY A 27 -6.53 -1.41 -8.01
N GLY A 28 -5.88 -2.28 -7.25
CA GLY A 28 -5.14 -1.92 -6.05
C GLY A 28 -3.79 -2.63 -6.04
N GLY A 29 -2.76 -1.91 -5.63
CA GLY A 29 -1.45 -2.48 -5.36
C GLY A 29 -0.89 -1.94 -4.05
N VAL A 30 0.05 -2.67 -3.48
CA VAL A 30 0.53 -2.36 -2.13
C VAL A 30 2.03 -2.57 -1.99
N ALA A 31 2.71 -1.63 -1.34
CA ALA A 31 4.06 -1.84 -0.83
C ALA A 31 3.96 -2.33 0.61
N ILE A 32 4.28 -3.60 0.85
CA ILE A 32 4.20 -4.25 2.16
C ILE A 32 5.57 -4.14 2.83
N PHE A 33 5.67 -3.32 3.88
CA PHE A 33 6.90 -3.10 4.62
C PHE A 33 6.98 -3.99 5.86
N HIS A 34 8.14 -4.60 6.07
CA HIS A 34 8.55 -5.05 7.40
C HIS A 34 9.21 -3.88 8.13
N ILE A 35 8.42 -3.18 8.96
CA ILE A 35 8.81 -1.92 9.60
C ILE A 35 10.12 -2.04 10.37
N ALA A 36 10.27 -3.09 11.18
CA ALA A 36 11.43 -3.27 12.05
C ALA A 36 12.78 -3.32 11.31
N THR A 37 12.77 -3.74 10.03
CA THR A 37 14.01 -3.95 9.25
C THR A 37 14.13 -3.04 8.04
N GLY A 38 13.12 -2.21 7.76
CA GLY A 38 13.08 -1.38 6.56
C GLY A 38 13.10 -2.15 5.24
N ARG A 39 12.64 -3.39 5.28
CA ARG A 39 12.50 -4.22 4.08
C ARG A 39 11.08 -4.11 3.53
N VAL A 40 10.95 -4.30 2.22
CA VAL A 40 9.67 -4.30 1.50
C VAL A 40 9.57 -5.55 0.65
N VAL A 41 8.37 -6.09 0.56
CA VAL A 41 8.06 -7.24 -0.27
C VAL A 41 8.13 -6.83 -1.75
N ILE A 42 8.83 -7.63 -2.55
CA ILE A 42 8.77 -7.56 -4.01
C ILE A 42 8.39 -8.93 -4.56
N CYS A 43 7.65 -8.91 -5.67
CA CYS A 43 7.35 -10.08 -6.48
C CYS A 43 8.23 -10.09 -7.73
N LYS A 44 8.47 -11.27 -8.27
CA LYS A 44 9.24 -11.53 -9.48
C LYS A 44 8.52 -12.58 -10.29
N THR A 45 8.49 -12.37 -11.60
CA THR A 45 8.11 -13.42 -12.54
C THR A 45 8.95 -13.30 -13.80
N THR A 46 8.81 -14.28 -14.69
CA THR A 46 9.51 -14.33 -15.98
C THR A 46 8.48 -14.50 -17.08
N ASP A 47 8.51 -13.61 -18.08
CA ASP A 47 7.59 -13.72 -19.21
C ASP A 47 7.92 -14.91 -20.12
N ARG A 48 7.05 -15.13 -21.11
CA ARG A 48 7.23 -16.19 -22.13
C ARG A 48 8.52 -16.04 -22.97
N GLN A 49 9.17 -14.87 -22.94
CA GLN A 49 10.42 -14.59 -23.64
C GLN A 49 11.65 -14.77 -22.74
N GLY A 50 11.47 -15.23 -21.49
CA GLY A 50 12.54 -15.40 -20.54
C GLY A 50 13.00 -14.11 -19.86
N ARG A 51 12.27 -13.00 -20.02
CA ARG A 51 12.61 -11.73 -19.38
C ARG A 51 12.03 -11.72 -17.97
N THR A 52 12.92 -11.57 -16.99
CA THR A 52 12.54 -11.39 -15.59
C THR A 52 12.14 -9.95 -15.35
N PHE A 53 11.03 -9.76 -14.64
CA PHE A 53 10.60 -8.45 -14.16
C PHE A 53 10.15 -8.54 -12.70
N TYR A 54 10.33 -7.43 -12.00
CA TYR A 54 9.98 -7.26 -10.59
C TYR A 54 8.83 -6.29 -10.48
N PHE A 55 7.95 -6.54 -9.52
CA PHE A 55 6.78 -5.72 -9.28
C PHE A 55 6.36 -5.79 -7.80
N LEU A 56 5.57 -4.82 -7.36
CA LEU A 56 4.82 -4.86 -6.11
C LEU A 56 3.51 -5.63 -6.30
N PRO A 57 3.06 -6.40 -5.30
CA PRO A 57 1.84 -7.19 -5.42
C PRO A 57 0.61 -6.29 -5.61
N LYS A 58 -0.23 -6.67 -6.56
CA LYS A 58 -1.28 -5.81 -7.11
C LYS A 58 -2.28 -6.63 -7.96
N GLY A 59 -3.53 -6.20 -8.00
CA GLY A 59 -4.50 -6.80 -8.91
C GLY A 59 -5.82 -6.04 -9.01
N ARG A 60 -6.88 -6.76 -9.37
CA ARG A 60 -8.18 -6.15 -9.65
C ARG A 60 -9.01 -6.15 -8.37
N ARG A 61 -9.69 -5.03 -8.12
CA ARG A 61 -10.66 -4.97 -7.03
C ARG A 61 -11.87 -5.84 -7.38
N ASP A 62 -12.34 -6.62 -6.41
CA ASP A 62 -13.53 -7.44 -6.56
C ASP A 62 -14.82 -6.60 -6.58
N ALA A 63 -15.89 -7.21 -7.08
CA ALA A 63 -17.20 -6.56 -7.12
C ALA A 63 -17.71 -6.27 -5.70
N GLY A 64 -17.92 -4.98 -5.39
CA GLY A 64 -18.39 -4.53 -4.08
C GLY A 64 -17.30 -4.39 -3.01
N GLU A 65 -16.05 -4.74 -3.32
CA GLU A 65 -14.91 -4.64 -2.40
C GLU A 65 -14.44 -3.19 -2.22
N GLU A 66 -13.91 -2.82 -1.06
CA GLU A 66 -13.27 -1.51 -0.85
C GLU A 66 -11.85 -1.52 -1.43
N SER A 67 -11.42 -0.44 -2.11
CA SER A 67 -10.15 -0.42 -2.86
C SER A 67 -8.91 -0.72 -2.01
N GLY A 68 -8.85 -0.19 -0.79
CA GLY A 68 -7.78 -0.49 0.16
C GLY A 68 -7.78 -1.95 0.61
N LYS A 69 -8.95 -2.51 0.92
CA LYS A 69 -9.11 -3.94 1.22
C LYS A 69 -8.76 -4.86 0.06
N GLY A 70 -9.09 -4.46 -1.17
CA GLY A 70 -8.64 -5.16 -2.37
C GLY A 70 -7.12 -5.15 -2.49
N ALA A 71 -6.46 -4.00 -2.25
CA ALA A 71 -5.01 -3.95 -2.25
C ALA A 71 -4.37 -4.84 -1.15
N GLU A 72 -4.99 -4.96 0.04
CA GLU A 72 -4.52 -5.90 1.07
C GLU A 72 -4.63 -7.37 0.61
N ARG A 73 -5.78 -7.74 0.03
CA ARG A 73 -6.04 -9.09 -0.52
C ARG A 73 -5.04 -9.45 -1.61
N GLU A 74 -4.94 -8.60 -2.63
CA GLU A 74 -3.99 -8.77 -3.75
C GLU A 74 -2.54 -8.84 -3.24
N GLY A 75 -2.22 -8.04 -2.22
CA GLY A 75 -0.97 -8.10 -1.49
C GLY A 75 -0.65 -9.50 -0.96
N TYR A 76 -1.62 -10.15 -0.34
CA TYR A 76 -1.47 -11.50 0.21
C TYR A 76 -1.48 -12.57 -0.89
N GLU A 77 -2.40 -12.51 -1.84
CA GLU A 77 -2.55 -13.52 -2.89
C GLU A 77 -1.29 -13.63 -3.76
N GLU A 78 -0.78 -12.51 -4.28
CA GLU A 78 0.38 -12.52 -5.17
C GLU A 78 1.74 -12.69 -4.44
N SER A 79 1.83 -12.38 -3.15
CA SER A 79 3.12 -12.39 -2.42
C SER A 79 3.24 -13.40 -1.30
N GLY A 80 2.13 -13.94 -0.79
CA GLY A 80 2.11 -14.81 0.38
C GLY A 80 2.33 -14.10 1.71
N TYR A 81 2.59 -12.78 1.74
CA TYR A 81 2.80 -12.05 2.99
C TYR A 81 1.51 -11.42 3.50
N ARG A 82 1.12 -11.79 4.72
CA ARG A 82 -0.01 -11.14 5.40
C ARG A 82 0.31 -9.69 5.67
N ASN A 83 -0.65 -8.84 5.37
CA ASN A 83 -0.46 -7.40 5.44
C ASN A 83 -1.73 -6.67 5.86
N ARG A 84 -1.57 -5.48 6.43
CA ARG A 84 -2.66 -4.53 6.64
C ARG A 84 -2.21 -3.14 6.25
N LEU A 85 -3.14 -2.31 5.77
CA LEU A 85 -2.81 -0.93 5.43
C LEU A 85 -2.22 -0.19 6.64
N LEU A 86 -1.17 0.58 6.37
CA LEU A 86 -0.43 1.33 7.36
C LEU A 86 -0.79 2.81 7.28
N PRO A 87 -1.46 3.38 8.29
CA PRO A 87 -1.71 4.81 8.35
C PRO A 87 -0.40 5.58 8.49
N LEU A 88 -0.20 6.54 7.58
CA LEU A 88 1.00 7.38 7.52
C LEU A 88 0.61 8.86 7.43
N PRO A 89 1.50 9.78 7.83
CA PRO A 89 1.30 11.24 7.71
C PRO A 89 1.49 11.73 6.26
N THR A 90 0.87 11.02 5.31
CA THR A 90 0.91 11.30 3.88
C THR A 90 -0.08 12.40 3.55
N LYS A 91 0.34 13.36 2.73
CA LYS A 91 -0.53 14.42 2.24
C LYS A 91 -1.57 13.85 1.27
N HIS A 92 -2.84 13.99 1.59
CA HIS A 92 -3.96 13.67 0.69
C HIS A 92 -4.89 14.89 0.51
N ARG A 93 -5.84 14.76 -0.42
CA ARG A 93 -6.85 15.79 -0.71
C ARG A 93 -8.27 15.39 -0.34
N GLN A 94 -8.46 14.17 0.17
CA GLN A 94 -9.78 13.70 0.57
C GLN A 94 -10.37 14.55 1.70
N PRO A 95 -11.67 14.90 1.63
CA PRO A 95 -12.32 15.65 2.68
C PRO A 95 -12.50 14.78 3.94
N GLN A 96 -12.60 15.43 5.09
CA GLN A 96 -12.99 14.75 6.32
C GLN A 96 -14.51 14.59 6.37
N ALA A 97 -14.94 13.49 7.00
CA ALA A 97 -16.34 13.27 7.34
C ALA A 97 -16.89 14.44 8.18
N HIS A 98 -18.17 14.76 7.98
CA HIS A 98 -18.87 15.78 8.75
C HIS A 98 -19.52 15.14 9.98
N PRO A 99 -19.46 15.76 11.18
CA PRO A 99 -18.77 17.01 11.49
C PRO A 99 -17.23 16.84 11.52
N ARG A 100 -16.50 17.86 11.09
CA ARG A 100 -15.03 17.88 11.13
C ARG A 100 -14.56 18.07 12.57
N ILE A 101 -14.51 16.99 13.34
CA ILE A 101 -14.14 17.06 14.76
C ILE A 101 -12.60 17.18 14.88
N THR A 102 -11.84 16.40 14.11
CA THR A 102 -10.37 16.51 13.95
C THR A 102 -9.93 15.73 12.71
N ALA A 103 -8.95 16.25 11.95
CA ALA A 103 -8.26 15.44 10.95
C ALA A 103 -7.53 14.28 11.64
N PRO A 104 -7.65 13.02 11.19
CA PRO A 104 -6.65 12.03 11.56
C PRO A 104 -5.29 12.56 11.08
N SER A 105 -4.29 12.62 11.96
CA SER A 105 -2.93 13.01 11.59
C SER A 105 -2.26 11.99 10.65
N MET A 106 -2.82 10.78 10.61
CA MET A 106 -2.35 9.65 9.81
C MET A 106 -3.56 9.01 9.13
N THR A 107 -3.42 8.72 7.84
CA THR A 107 -4.46 8.05 7.04
C THR A 107 -3.85 6.97 6.17
N ALA A 108 -4.67 5.99 5.79
CA ALA A 108 -4.33 4.91 4.89
C ALA A 108 -4.82 5.19 3.45
N GLU A 109 -4.83 6.47 3.06
CA GLU A 109 -5.16 6.89 1.70
C GLU A 109 -4.08 6.43 0.71
N PRO A 110 -4.41 6.21 -0.58
CA PRO A 110 -3.43 5.80 -1.57
C PRO A 110 -2.35 6.87 -1.74
N VAL A 111 -1.09 6.44 -1.82
CA VAL A 111 0.08 7.32 -1.97
C VAL A 111 0.39 7.66 -3.42
N TRP A 112 -0.19 6.89 -4.35
CA TRP A 112 -0.07 7.10 -5.79
C TRP A 112 -1.33 6.61 -6.52
N THR A 113 -1.64 7.23 -7.65
CA THR A 113 -2.71 6.80 -8.55
C THR A 113 -2.20 6.77 -9.99
N GLN A 114 -2.54 5.73 -10.73
CA GLN A 114 -2.27 5.61 -12.17
C GLN A 114 -3.58 5.49 -12.93
N MET A 115 -3.61 6.09 -14.12
CA MET A 115 -4.65 5.87 -15.11
C MET A 115 -4.00 5.19 -16.31
N LEU A 116 -4.48 4.00 -16.67
CA LEU A 116 -3.95 3.19 -17.76
C LEU A 116 -5.06 2.93 -18.78
N SER A 117 -4.73 3.09 -20.05
CA SER A 117 -5.63 2.70 -21.13
C SER A 117 -5.28 1.29 -21.58
N MET A 118 -6.23 0.37 -21.48
CA MET A 118 -6.07 -1.05 -21.76
C MET A 118 -6.81 -1.44 -23.04
N ARG A 119 -6.48 -2.61 -23.61
CA ARG A 119 -7.14 -3.20 -24.80
C ARG A 119 -7.31 -2.21 -25.97
N HIS A 120 -6.24 -1.49 -26.30
CA HIS A 120 -6.24 -0.48 -27.38
C HIS A 120 -7.23 0.68 -27.18
N GLY A 121 -7.56 1.04 -25.94
CA GLY A 121 -8.41 2.19 -25.65
C GLY A 121 -9.82 1.85 -25.18
N SER A 122 -10.24 0.59 -25.28
CA SER A 122 -11.61 0.21 -24.93
C SER A 122 -11.86 0.05 -23.44
N ILE A 123 -10.82 -0.09 -22.62
CA ILE A 123 -10.99 -0.16 -21.17
C ILE A 123 -10.09 0.87 -20.47
N GLN A 124 -10.68 1.70 -19.63
CA GLN A 124 -9.94 2.57 -18.73
C GLN A 124 -9.72 1.87 -17.39
N TYR A 125 -8.47 1.83 -16.96
CA TYR A 125 -8.09 1.27 -15.67
C TYR A 125 -7.60 2.38 -14.75
N ILE A 126 -8.18 2.52 -13.56
CA ILE A 126 -7.59 3.29 -12.48
C ILE A 126 -6.94 2.35 -11.46
N PHE A 127 -5.74 2.70 -11.04
CA PHE A 127 -4.94 1.90 -10.13
C PHE A 127 -4.52 2.72 -8.92
N TYR A 128 -4.84 2.24 -7.73
CA TYR A 128 -4.48 2.88 -6.47
C TYR A 128 -3.34 2.13 -5.79
N TRP A 129 -2.33 2.86 -5.34
CA TRP A 129 -1.19 2.29 -4.63
C TRP A 129 -1.21 2.67 -3.17
N TYR A 130 -1.16 1.66 -2.31
CA TYR A 130 -1.22 1.80 -0.86
C TYR A 130 0.09 1.37 -0.20
N ILE A 131 0.23 1.74 1.07
CA ILE A 131 1.32 1.29 1.93
C ILE A 131 0.73 0.40 3.01
N ALA A 132 1.37 -0.75 3.23
CA ALA A 132 0.99 -1.70 4.26
C ALA A 132 2.21 -2.11 5.08
N GLU A 133 1.93 -2.75 6.21
CA GLU A 133 2.94 -3.46 6.98
C GLU A 133 2.70 -4.97 6.93
N THR A 134 3.75 -5.75 7.12
CA THR A 134 3.62 -7.15 7.54
C THR A 134 2.93 -7.22 8.91
N LEU A 135 2.25 -8.34 9.20
CA LEU A 135 1.60 -8.52 10.50
C LEU A 135 2.60 -8.99 11.58
N PRO A 136 2.35 -8.66 12.88
CA PRO A 136 3.09 -9.26 13.97
C PRO A 136 2.76 -10.76 14.06
N PRO A 137 3.67 -11.60 14.58
CA PRO A 137 3.56 -13.06 14.51
C PRO A 137 2.24 -13.63 15.04
N ASP A 138 1.77 -13.13 16.19
CA ASP A 138 0.51 -13.59 16.80
C ASP A 138 -0.70 -13.32 15.88
N LEU A 139 -0.71 -12.14 15.25
CA LEU A 139 -1.80 -11.77 14.35
C LEU A 139 -1.70 -12.50 13.02
N ASP A 140 -0.49 -12.73 12.50
CA ASP A 140 -0.26 -13.50 11.29
C ASP A 140 -0.80 -14.93 11.43
N ALA A 141 -0.47 -15.60 12.54
CA ALA A 141 -0.89 -16.97 12.84
C ALA A 141 -2.42 -17.13 12.89
N ASP A 142 -3.14 -16.13 13.40
CA ASP A 142 -4.61 -16.14 13.45
C ASP A 142 -5.28 -15.97 12.08
N HIS A 143 -4.50 -15.62 11.05
CA HIS A 143 -5.00 -15.33 9.70
C HIS A 143 -4.41 -16.30 8.65
N VAL A 144 -3.94 -17.49 9.07
CA VAL A 144 -3.61 -18.56 8.11
C VAL A 144 -4.86 -18.93 7.30
N HIS A 145 -4.71 -19.02 5.98
CA HIS A 145 -5.82 -19.16 5.05
C HIS A 145 -5.52 -20.18 3.95
N SER A 146 -6.47 -21.08 3.70
CA SER A 146 -6.44 -21.99 2.55
C SER A 146 -7.01 -21.30 1.31
N THR A 147 -6.48 -21.56 0.12
CA THR A 147 -6.96 -21.02 -1.17
C THR A 147 -8.45 -21.23 -1.43
N ASP A 148 -9.05 -22.24 -0.79
CA ASP A 148 -10.46 -22.59 -0.97
C ASP A 148 -11.42 -21.78 -0.07
N GLU A 149 -10.89 -20.94 0.82
CA GLU A 149 -11.67 -20.05 1.69
C GLU A 149 -11.73 -18.62 1.12
N ALA A 150 -12.70 -17.84 1.59
CA ALA A 150 -12.75 -16.42 1.28
C ALA A 150 -11.69 -15.65 2.08
N TYR A 151 -10.99 -14.71 1.43
CA TYR A 151 -9.97 -13.89 2.06
C TYR A 151 -10.45 -13.28 3.38
N LYS A 152 -9.71 -13.56 4.46
CA LYS A 152 -9.96 -12.99 5.79
C LYS A 152 -9.07 -11.77 5.98
N PRO A 153 -9.61 -10.53 5.90
CA PRO A 153 -8.81 -9.34 6.11
C PRO A 153 -8.39 -9.23 7.58
N PRO A 154 -7.14 -8.83 7.88
CA PRO A 154 -6.74 -8.56 9.25
C PRO A 154 -7.44 -7.32 9.80
N PRO A 155 -7.46 -7.16 11.14
CA PRO A 155 -7.94 -5.94 11.76
C PRO A 155 -7.12 -4.73 11.26
N PRO A 156 -7.77 -3.58 10.99
CA PRO A 156 -7.07 -2.36 10.62
C PRO A 156 -6.00 -1.98 11.64
N PHE A 157 -4.97 -1.24 11.19
CA PHE A 157 -3.97 -0.70 12.11
C PHE A 157 -4.66 0.17 13.18
N PRO A 158 -4.43 -0.07 14.48
CA PRO A 158 -5.07 0.69 15.55
C PRO A 158 -4.76 2.20 15.45
N LEU A 159 -5.79 3.02 15.26
CA LEU A 159 -5.64 4.48 15.16
C LEU A 159 -5.35 5.16 16.51
N SER A 160 -5.56 4.47 17.63
CA SER A 160 -5.38 5.00 18.98
C SER A 160 -4.26 4.27 19.72
N GLY A 161 -3.26 5.02 20.18
CA GLY A 161 -2.32 4.58 21.22
C GLY A 161 -1.22 3.60 20.79
N LEU A 162 -1.26 3.04 19.59
CA LEU A 162 -0.18 2.17 19.08
C LEU A 162 0.83 2.97 18.23
N THR A 163 2.01 3.23 18.78
CA THR A 163 3.13 3.81 18.04
C THR A 163 3.80 2.77 17.13
N LEU A 164 4.59 3.22 16.15
CA LEU A 164 5.41 2.32 15.34
C LEU A 164 6.47 1.62 16.18
N MET A 165 7.03 2.28 17.21
CA MET A 165 7.98 1.63 18.12
C MET A 165 7.33 0.51 18.92
N ASP A 166 6.12 0.73 19.45
CA ASP A 166 5.36 -0.32 20.13
C ASP A 166 5.00 -1.45 19.17
N ARG A 167 4.65 -1.12 17.93
CA ARG A 167 4.40 -2.11 16.89
C ARG A 167 5.65 -2.95 16.58
N VAL A 168 6.83 -2.36 16.47
CA VAL A 168 8.10 -3.08 16.27
C VAL A 168 8.41 -4.00 17.46
N ARG A 169 8.11 -3.58 18.69
CA ARG A 169 8.29 -4.40 19.91
C ARG A 169 7.37 -5.62 20.00
N MET A 170 6.33 -5.71 19.16
CA MET A 170 5.48 -6.90 19.07
C MET A 170 6.17 -8.07 18.35
N GLU A 171 7.33 -7.84 17.73
CA GLU A 171 8.10 -8.86 17.02
C GLU A 171 9.28 -9.32 17.88
N PRO A 172 9.50 -10.63 18.04
CA PRO A 172 10.67 -11.12 18.76
C PRO A 172 11.97 -10.76 18.03
N GLU A 173 13.08 -10.72 18.75
CA GLU A 173 14.38 -10.44 18.15
C GLU A 173 14.70 -11.44 17.04
N GLY A 174 15.07 -10.93 15.86
CA GLY A 174 15.35 -11.75 14.68
C GLY A 174 14.13 -12.31 13.97
N TYR A 175 12.92 -11.84 14.29
CA TYR A 175 11.70 -12.21 13.57
C TYR A 175 11.81 -11.96 12.07
N GLU A 176 11.38 -12.96 11.30
CA GLU A 176 11.20 -12.86 9.86
C GLU A 176 9.70 -13.04 9.55
N PRO A 177 9.07 -12.10 8.84
CA PRO A 177 7.68 -12.25 8.43
C PRO A 177 7.45 -13.54 7.66
N VAL A 178 6.36 -14.22 7.98
CA VAL A 178 6.02 -15.51 7.37
C VAL A 178 5.54 -15.28 5.93
N LYS A 179 6.14 -16.03 5.00
CA LYS A 179 5.60 -16.19 3.65
C LYS A 179 4.73 -17.44 3.63
N HIS A 180 3.44 -17.25 3.36
CA HIS A 180 2.48 -18.33 3.16
C HIS A 180 2.57 -18.81 1.71
N GLU A 181 2.73 -20.12 1.52
CA GLU A 181 2.86 -20.71 0.19
C GLU A 181 1.49 -21.06 -0.39
N GLY A 182 1.41 -21.08 -1.72
CA GLY A 182 0.22 -21.48 -2.45
C GLY A 182 -0.91 -20.44 -2.46
N THR A 183 -0.64 -19.17 -2.15
CA THR A 183 -1.69 -18.12 -2.06
C THR A 183 -2.20 -17.57 -3.38
N GLY A 184 -1.51 -17.82 -4.51
CA GLY A 184 -1.89 -17.27 -5.81
C GLY A 184 -3.24 -17.82 -6.30
N VAL A 185 -4.05 -16.98 -6.93
CA VAL A 185 -5.42 -17.39 -7.30
C VAL A 185 -5.50 -18.06 -8.67
N ASP A 186 -4.45 -17.95 -9.49
CA ASP A 186 -4.37 -18.62 -10.79
C ASP A 186 -2.99 -19.21 -11.11
N GLU A 187 -2.89 -19.94 -12.23
CA GLU A 187 -1.67 -20.63 -12.66
C GLU A 187 -0.49 -19.69 -12.94
N ASP A 188 -0.74 -18.42 -13.26
CA ASP A 188 0.31 -17.44 -13.51
C ASP A 188 0.81 -16.85 -12.19
N GLU A 189 -0.09 -16.52 -11.27
CA GLU A 189 0.27 -16.04 -9.93
C GLU A 189 1.00 -17.08 -9.08
N GLN A 190 0.63 -18.35 -9.21
CA GLN A 190 1.32 -19.46 -8.54
C GLN A 190 2.80 -19.59 -8.96
N LYS A 191 3.22 -18.96 -10.06
CA LYS A 191 4.62 -18.92 -10.52
C LYS A 191 5.39 -17.73 -9.95
N TYR A 192 4.74 -16.80 -9.25
CA TYR A 192 5.40 -15.63 -8.72
C TYR A 192 6.32 -16.01 -7.57
N GLU A 193 7.55 -15.52 -7.64
CA GLU A 193 8.48 -15.58 -6.53
C GLU A 193 8.38 -14.26 -5.77
N SER A 194 8.29 -14.32 -4.44
CA SER A 194 8.23 -13.13 -3.58
C SER A 194 9.17 -13.26 -2.39
N TRP A 195 9.73 -12.12 -1.97
CA TRP A 195 10.58 -12.03 -0.79
C TRP A 195 10.76 -10.58 -0.34
N LEU A 196 11.27 -10.41 0.88
CA LEU A 196 11.63 -9.11 1.46
C LEU A 196 13.04 -8.68 1.02
N VAL A 197 13.19 -7.45 0.53
CA VAL A 197 14.49 -6.80 0.27
C VAL A 197 14.55 -5.45 0.95
N LYS A 198 15.75 -4.89 1.16
CA LYS A 198 15.86 -3.50 1.62
C LYS A 198 15.15 -2.56 0.65
N TRP A 199 14.47 -1.53 1.16
CA TRP A 199 13.67 -0.64 0.31
C TRP A 199 14.49 0.03 -0.80
N GLU A 200 15.77 0.33 -0.58
CA GLU A 200 16.66 0.88 -1.63
C GLU A 200 16.93 -0.13 -2.75
N GLU A 201 17.06 -1.41 -2.40
CA GLU A 201 17.21 -2.49 -3.36
C GLU A 201 15.92 -2.70 -4.16
N ALA A 202 14.75 -2.63 -3.50
CA ALA A 202 13.47 -2.69 -4.18
C ALA A 202 13.33 -1.56 -5.21
N VAL A 203 13.69 -0.33 -4.86
CA VAL A 203 13.69 0.83 -5.80
C VAL A 203 14.54 0.57 -7.03
N VAL A 204 15.68 -0.11 -6.90
CA VAL A 204 16.52 -0.50 -8.04
C VAL A 204 15.84 -1.56 -8.89
N LYS A 205 15.34 -2.64 -8.27
CA LYS A 205 14.74 -3.78 -8.97
C LYS A 205 13.43 -3.42 -9.69
N LEU A 206 12.61 -2.57 -9.09
CA LEU A 206 11.36 -2.06 -9.65
C LEU A 206 11.57 -1.01 -10.76
N GLY A 207 12.82 -0.61 -11.01
CA GLY A 207 13.18 0.40 -11.99
C GLY A 207 13.08 1.82 -11.44
N ARG A 208 14.25 2.44 -11.25
CA ARG A 208 14.35 3.83 -10.73
C ARG A 208 13.51 4.79 -11.56
N GLY A 209 12.72 5.64 -10.89
CA GLY A 209 11.83 6.61 -11.53
C GLY A 209 10.50 6.00 -12.04
N GLY A 210 10.32 4.68 -11.93
CA GLY A 210 9.03 4.03 -12.16
C GLY A 210 8.02 4.34 -11.05
N VAL A 211 6.75 4.03 -11.31
CA VAL A 211 5.69 4.29 -10.32
C VAL A 211 5.87 3.42 -9.09
N GLU A 212 6.12 2.13 -9.24
CA GLU A 212 6.25 1.20 -8.10
C GLU A 212 7.47 1.55 -7.23
N ALA A 213 8.60 1.92 -7.85
CA ALA A 213 9.74 2.49 -7.13
C ALA A 213 9.36 3.78 -6.36
N SER A 214 8.57 4.66 -6.97
CA SER A 214 8.08 5.89 -6.31
C SER A 214 7.12 5.58 -5.14
N VAL A 215 6.34 4.50 -5.22
CA VAL A 215 5.48 4.03 -4.13
C VAL A 215 6.33 3.56 -2.95
N VAL A 216 7.37 2.76 -3.19
CA VAL A 216 8.30 2.33 -2.14
C VAL A 216 8.98 3.53 -1.47
N GLU A 217 9.53 4.47 -2.25
CA GLU A 217 10.18 5.67 -1.70
C GLU A 217 9.23 6.51 -0.84
N ARG A 218 7.98 6.68 -1.28
CA ARG A 218 6.96 7.43 -0.53
C ARG A 218 6.54 6.70 0.73
N GLY A 219 6.38 5.39 0.67
CA GLY A 219 6.05 4.55 1.82
C GLY A 219 7.11 4.65 2.90
N TRP A 220 8.37 4.44 2.52
CA TRP A 220 9.48 4.49 3.47
C TRP A 220 9.64 5.87 4.10
N ARG A 221 9.62 6.94 3.31
CA ARG A 221 9.66 8.32 3.85
C ARG A 221 8.48 8.63 4.77
N GLY A 222 7.31 8.08 4.47
CA GLY A 222 6.13 8.21 5.33
C GLY A 222 6.32 7.51 6.67
N ILE A 223 6.93 6.33 6.67
CA ILE A 223 7.29 5.56 7.87
C ILE A 223 8.33 6.33 8.72
N GLU A 224 9.43 6.80 8.11
CA GLU A 224 10.45 7.61 8.79
C GLU A 224 9.84 8.87 9.42
N LYS A 225 9.00 9.58 8.67
CA LYS A 225 8.30 10.76 9.18
C LYS A 225 7.37 10.42 10.34
N ARG A 226 6.68 9.28 10.29
CA ARG A 226 5.81 8.83 11.38
C ARG A 226 6.62 8.55 12.65
N PHE A 227 7.76 7.85 12.55
CA PHE A 227 8.67 7.64 13.67
C PHE A 227 9.09 8.97 14.31
N ALA A 228 9.57 9.92 13.51
CA ALA A 228 9.99 11.23 14.02
C ALA A 228 8.85 11.99 14.73
N MET A 229 7.64 12.00 14.14
CA MET A 229 6.47 12.64 14.77
C MET A 229 6.07 11.97 16.08
N GLU A 230 6.13 10.65 16.17
CA GLU A 230 5.78 9.93 17.40
C GLU A 230 6.83 10.11 18.50
N GLU A 231 8.11 10.23 18.14
CA GLU A 231 9.22 10.53 19.06
C GLU A 231 9.10 11.96 19.63
N GLU A 232 8.89 12.98 18.79
CA GLU A 232 8.67 14.37 19.23
C GLU A 232 7.49 14.47 20.23
N ASN A 233 6.37 13.83 19.93
CA ASN A 233 5.19 13.81 20.82
C ASN A 233 5.42 13.06 22.14
N SER A 234 6.42 12.17 22.21
CA SER A 234 6.77 11.47 23.45
C SER A 234 7.56 12.37 24.39
N VAL A 235 8.48 13.18 23.85
CA VAL A 235 9.27 14.17 24.60
C VAL A 235 8.37 15.25 25.21
N ASP A 236 7.44 15.80 24.43
CA ASP A 236 6.50 16.83 24.89
C ASP A 236 5.59 16.35 26.04
N LYS A 237 5.36 15.04 26.18
CA LYS A 237 4.56 14.45 27.27
C LYS A 237 5.38 14.20 28.53
N GLU A 238 6.70 14.06 28.44
CA GLU A 238 7.58 13.88 29.60
C GLU A 238 7.97 15.23 30.24
N GLU A 239 7.90 16.33 29.49
CA GLU A 239 8.21 17.69 29.96
C GLU A 239 6.98 18.48 30.51
N ALA A 240 5.77 17.92 30.42
CA ALA A 240 4.51 18.54 30.86
C ALA A 240 3.97 17.97 32.19
#